data_AF-A0A7V9UJ24-F1
#
_entry.id   AF-A0A7V9UJ24-F1
#
_cell.length_a   1.000
_cell.length_b   1.000
_cell.length_c   1.000
_cell.angle_alpha   90.00
_cell.angle_beta   90.00
_cell.angle_gamma   90.00
#
_symmetry.space_group_name_H-M   'P 1'
#
loop_
_entity.id
_entity.type
_entity.pdbx_description
1 polymer ?
#
loop_
_entity_poly.entity_id
_entity_poly.type
_entity_poly.pdbx_seq_one_letter_code
_entity_poly.pdbx_strand_id
1 'polypeptide(L)'
;MNKLKTNFGVILMVAFNIGLNSCSNDDSQIMSTYMEKRNIWVLDNAKLNFSHEIVLTEDERKLDSYIKELVINSEKEFLTSNKFYPAQFFSEIKPKIEISPLFQLLNPMPKGGMLHIHVFATGDATRLIEIASTYKDTYIYLRDGGSTLKGMMGYYPADEVPEGFQSMFELNKEDPLFISKVVEMITITTADAALDNTWDK
;
A
#
# COMPACT_ATOMS: atom_id res chain seq x y z
N MET A 1 -95.56 -42.25 -5.75
CA MET A 1 -94.36 -42.32 -4.88
C MET A 1 -93.13 -42.27 -5.77
N ASN A 2 -92.32 -41.22 -5.60
CA ASN A 2 -90.88 -41.00 -5.91
C ASN A 2 -90.20 -42.02 -6.87
N LYS A 3 -89.48 -41.63 -7.93
CA LYS A 3 -88.25 -40.80 -7.89
C LYS A 3 -87.87 -40.31 -9.30
N LEU A 4 -87.49 -39.03 -9.40
CA LEU A 4 -86.68 -38.44 -10.48
C LEU A 4 -85.29 -39.11 -10.57
N LYS A 5 -84.67 -39.06 -11.76
CA LYS A 5 -83.23 -38.83 -12.06
C LYS A 5 -82.88 -39.36 -13.47
N THR A 6 -82.08 -38.77 -14.36
CA THR A 6 -81.27 -37.53 -14.40
C THR A 6 -80.94 -37.30 -15.89
N ASN A 7 -80.91 -36.04 -16.32
CA ASN A 7 -80.56 -35.64 -17.70
C ASN A 7 -79.06 -35.79 -18.01
N PHE A 8 -78.80 -36.10 -19.27
CA PHE A 8 -77.53 -36.03 -19.98
C PHE A 8 -76.84 -34.69 -19.78
N GLY A 9 -75.58 -34.72 -19.35
CA GLY A 9 -74.67 -33.58 -19.35
C GLY A 9 -73.27 -34.07 -19.73
N VAL A 10 -72.91 -33.88 -21.00
CA VAL A 10 -71.55 -34.09 -21.50
C VAL A 10 -70.65 -33.00 -20.92
N ILE A 11 -69.83 -33.34 -19.93
CA ILE A 11 -68.78 -32.46 -19.43
C ILE A 11 -67.55 -32.67 -20.31
N LEU A 12 -67.27 -31.70 -21.17
CA LEU A 12 -66.02 -31.57 -21.91
C LEU A 12 -64.93 -31.18 -20.90
N MET A 13 -64.15 -32.14 -20.42
CA MET A 13 -62.90 -31.85 -19.70
C MET A 13 -61.89 -31.29 -20.70
N VAL A 14 -61.75 -29.97 -20.73
CA VAL A 14 -60.57 -29.33 -21.31
C VAL A 14 -59.41 -29.59 -20.34
N ALA A 15 -58.54 -30.52 -20.70
CA ALA A 15 -57.27 -30.72 -20.02
C ALA A 15 -56.40 -29.48 -20.26
N PHE A 16 -56.38 -28.57 -19.28
CA PHE A 16 -55.44 -27.46 -19.22
C PHE A 16 -54.08 -28.02 -18.77
N ASN A 17 -53.30 -28.54 -19.71
CA ASN A 17 -51.87 -28.80 -19.51
C ASN A 17 -51.17 -27.45 -19.43
N ILE A 18 -51.13 -26.84 -18.25
CA ILE A 18 -50.14 -25.80 -17.97
C ILE A 18 -48.80 -26.51 -17.90
N GLY A 19 -48.00 -26.36 -18.96
CA GLY A 19 -46.59 -26.71 -18.94
C GLY A 19 -45.88 -25.89 -17.86
N LEU A 20 -45.74 -26.46 -16.67
CA LEU A 20 -44.95 -25.92 -15.55
C LEU A 20 -43.53 -26.52 -15.49
N ASN A 21 -43.00 -27.07 -16.59
CA ASN A 21 -41.69 -27.75 -16.60
C ASN A 21 -40.66 -27.16 -17.56
N SER A 22 -40.88 -25.98 -18.15
CA SER A 22 -39.94 -25.38 -19.11
C SER A 22 -39.20 -24.13 -18.61
N CYS A 23 -39.47 -23.63 -17.40
CA CYS A 23 -38.79 -22.43 -16.86
C CYS A 23 -37.52 -22.71 -16.04
N SER A 24 -37.22 -23.96 -15.66
CA SER A 24 -36.06 -24.27 -14.81
C SER A 24 -34.80 -24.69 -15.59
N ASN A 25 -34.96 -25.28 -16.78
CA ASN A 25 -33.84 -25.78 -17.57
C ASN A 25 -33.07 -24.66 -18.28
N ASP A 26 -33.76 -23.61 -18.73
CA ASP A 26 -33.15 -22.49 -19.47
C ASP A 26 -32.28 -21.62 -18.54
N ASP A 27 -32.80 -21.25 -17.35
CA ASP A 27 -32.04 -20.50 -16.35
C ASP A 27 -30.81 -21.26 -15.81
N SER A 28 -30.94 -22.58 -15.62
CA SER A 28 -29.82 -23.42 -15.21
C SER A 28 -28.74 -23.52 -16.30
N GLN A 29 -29.14 -23.59 -17.57
CA GLN A 29 -28.24 -23.64 -18.71
C GLN A 29 -27.56 -22.28 -18.98
N ILE A 30 -28.27 -21.18 -18.80
CA ILE A 30 -27.72 -19.82 -18.88
C ILE A 30 -26.69 -19.61 -17.77
N MET A 31 -27.00 -20.01 -16.54
CA MET A 31 -26.08 -19.90 -15.40
C MET A 31 -24.83 -20.75 -15.60
N SER A 32 -24.96 -21.99 -16.07
CA SER A 32 -23.80 -22.85 -16.34
C SER A 32 -22.90 -22.28 -17.42
N THR A 33 -23.49 -21.78 -18.51
CA THR A 33 -22.77 -21.10 -19.60
C THR A 33 -22.05 -19.84 -19.11
N TYR A 34 -22.71 -19.05 -18.26
CA TYR A 34 -22.08 -17.87 -17.64
C TYR A 34 -20.89 -18.27 -16.77
N MET A 35 -21.05 -19.27 -15.90
CA MET A 35 -20.00 -19.72 -14.99
C MET A 35 -18.81 -20.30 -15.76
N GLU A 36 -19.04 -21.03 -16.84
CA GLU A 36 -17.99 -21.51 -17.74
C GLU A 36 -17.20 -20.35 -18.36
N LYS A 37 -17.90 -19.39 -18.98
CA LYS A 37 -17.25 -18.20 -19.55
C LYS A 37 -16.49 -17.40 -18.49
N ARG A 38 -17.08 -17.21 -17.32
CA ARG A 38 -16.43 -16.55 -16.17
C ARG A 38 -15.16 -17.28 -15.77
N ASN A 39 -15.18 -18.61 -15.67
CA ASN A 39 -14.01 -19.39 -15.32
C ASN A 39 -12.91 -19.29 -16.38
N ILE A 40 -13.27 -19.33 -17.67
CA ILE A 40 -12.32 -19.08 -18.77
C ILE A 40 -11.66 -17.71 -18.59
N TRP A 41 -12.44 -16.67 -18.32
CA TRP A 41 -11.92 -15.31 -18.15
C TRP A 41 -11.03 -15.16 -16.92
N VAL A 42 -11.38 -15.81 -15.81
CA VAL A 42 -10.55 -15.84 -14.60
C VAL A 42 -9.21 -16.52 -14.87
N LEU A 43 -9.23 -17.65 -15.58
CA LEU A 43 -8.01 -18.38 -15.96
C LEU A 43 -7.16 -17.57 -16.94
N ASP A 44 -7.77 -16.94 -17.94
CA ASP A 44 -7.05 -16.12 -18.92
C ASP A 44 -6.45 -14.87 -18.27
N ASN A 45 -7.17 -14.23 -17.34
CA ASN A 45 -6.61 -13.13 -16.56
C ASN A 45 -5.43 -13.57 -15.68
N ALA A 46 -5.52 -14.77 -15.08
CA ALA A 46 -4.42 -15.32 -14.29
C ALA A 46 -3.16 -15.59 -15.13
N LYS A 47 -3.31 -15.92 -16.42
CA LYS A 47 -2.20 -16.10 -17.38
C LYS A 47 -1.47 -14.80 -17.71
N LEU A 48 -2.12 -13.65 -17.57
CA LEU A 48 -1.52 -12.34 -17.84
C LEU A 48 -0.64 -11.84 -16.68
N ASN A 49 -0.64 -12.51 -15.53
CA ASN A 49 0.18 -12.12 -14.40
C ASN A 49 1.68 -12.31 -14.74
N PHE A 50 2.52 -11.34 -14.38
CA PHE A 50 3.97 -11.36 -14.61
C PHE A 50 4.66 -12.61 -14.03
N SER A 51 4.06 -13.23 -13.01
CA SER A 51 4.59 -14.42 -12.35
C SER A 51 3.87 -15.72 -12.73
N HIS A 52 3.04 -15.74 -13.79
CA HIS A 52 2.20 -16.91 -14.12
C HIS A 52 2.99 -18.21 -14.33
N GLU A 53 4.15 -18.12 -15.00
CA GLU A 53 4.98 -19.27 -15.33
C GLU A 53 5.82 -19.79 -14.14
N ILE A 54 5.81 -19.09 -13.01
CA ILE A 54 6.56 -19.48 -11.82
C ILE A 54 5.85 -20.67 -11.15
N VAL A 55 6.53 -21.82 -11.13
CA VAL A 55 6.06 -23.03 -10.46
C VAL A 55 6.64 -23.08 -9.04
N LEU A 56 5.76 -22.97 -8.04
CA LEU A 56 6.15 -23.04 -6.63
C LEU A 56 6.44 -24.47 -6.19
N THR A 57 7.41 -24.63 -5.31
CA THR A 57 7.64 -25.84 -4.50
C THR A 57 6.59 -25.97 -3.40
N GLU A 58 6.60 -27.07 -2.66
CA GLU A 58 5.64 -27.30 -1.57
C GLU A 58 5.81 -26.30 -0.42
N ASP A 59 7.05 -25.98 -0.05
CA ASP A 59 7.29 -25.01 1.03
C ASP A 59 6.98 -23.58 0.57
N GLU A 60 7.24 -23.24 -0.69
CA GLU A 60 6.82 -21.96 -1.28
C GLU A 60 5.29 -21.83 -1.35
N ARG A 61 4.55 -22.91 -1.62
CA ARG A 61 3.07 -22.90 -1.57
C ARG A 61 2.55 -22.65 -0.16
N LYS A 62 3.19 -23.22 0.87
CA LYS A 62 2.83 -22.94 2.27
C LYS A 62 3.07 -21.47 2.60
N LEU A 63 4.23 -20.93 2.19
CA LEU A 63 4.56 -19.52 2.38
C LEU A 63 3.59 -18.59 1.63
N ASP A 64 3.27 -18.88 0.36
CA ASP A 64 2.29 -18.14 -0.44
C ASP A 64 0.90 -18.13 0.20
N SER A 65 0.45 -19.29 0.72
CA SER A 65 -0.82 -19.39 1.45
C SER A 65 -0.83 -18.53 2.71
N TYR A 66 0.28 -18.52 3.44
CA TYR A 66 0.44 -17.69 4.63
C TYR A 66 0.47 -16.19 4.29
N ILE A 67 1.19 -15.78 3.24
CA ILE A 67 1.21 -14.39 2.76
C ILE A 67 -0.21 -13.94 2.40
N LYS A 68 -0.97 -14.77 1.66
CA LYS A 68 -2.36 -14.48 1.30
C LYS A 68 -3.25 -14.30 2.53
N GLU A 69 -3.06 -15.10 3.57
CA GLU A 69 -3.77 -14.95 4.83
C GLU A 69 -3.48 -13.60 5.49
N LEU A 70 -2.20 -13.19 5.55
CA LEU A 70 -1.81 -11.88 6.10
C LEU A 70 -2.42 -10.72 5.31
N VAL A 71 -2.48 -10.81 3.99
CA VAL A 71 -3.16 -9.81 3.12
C VAL A 71 -4.66 -9.75 3.43
N ILE A 72 -5.35 -10.89 3.46
CA ILE A 72 -6.79 -10.95 3.77
C ILE A 72 -7.07 -10.37 5.17
N ASN A 73 -6.21 -10.65 6.16
CA ASN A 73 -6.38 -10.10 7.50
C ASN A 73 -6.18 -8.57 7.52
N SER A 74 -5.23 -8.05 6.75
CA SER A 74 -5.05 -6.60 6.56
C SER A 74 -6.26 -5.96 5.87
N GLU A 75 -6.87 -6.63 4.88
CA GLU A 75 -8.10 -6.16 4.23
C GLU A 75 -9.30 -6.15 5.18
N LYS A 76 -9.43 -7.15 6.06
CA LYS A 76 -10.48 -7.16 7.10
C LYS A 76 -10.30 -6.03 8.10
N GLU A 77 -9.06 -5.73 8.50
CA GLU A 77 -8.75 -4.55 9.32
C GLU A 77 -9.19 -3.26 8.62
N PHE A 78 -8.97 -3.15 7.30
CA PHE A 78 -9.51 -2.04 6.51
C PHE A 78 -11.04 -1.97 6.58
N LEU A 79 -11.76 -3.07 6.33
CA LEU A 79 -13.23 -3.08 6.34
C LEU A 79 -13.83 -2.70 7.70
N THR A 80 -13.11 -2.97 8.80
CA THR A 80 -13.58 -2.68 10.16
C THR A 80 -13.18 -1.30 10.66
N SER A 81 -12.02 -0.81 10.27
CA SER A 81 -11.47 0.48 10.73
C SER A 81 -11.67 1.63 9.74
N ASN A 82 -12.08 1.33 8.51
CA ASN A 82 -12.11 2.24 7.36
C ASN A 82 -10.76 2.91 7.07
N LYS A 83 -9.64 2.24 7.40
CA LYS A 83 -8.27 2.74 7.21
C LYS A 83 -7.51 1.83 6.27
N PHE A 84 -7.32 2.27 5.02
CA PHE A 84 -6.47 1.59 4.05
C PHE A 84 -5.09 2.24 4.08
N TYR A 85 -4.06 1.53 4.54
CA TYR A 85 -2.73 2.09 4.74
C TYR A 85 -2.10 2.64 3.45
N PRO A 86 -2.19 1.96 2.29
CA PRO A 86 -1.65 2.48 1.04
C PRO A 86 -2.34 3.75 0.51
N ALA A 87 -3.53 4.11 1.01
CA ALA A 87 -4.23 5.34 0.64
C ALA A 87 -3.95 6.52 1.60
N GLN A 88 -3.07 6.33 2.60
CA GLN A 88 -2.67 7.38 3.54
C GLN A 88 -1.28 7.91 3.21
N PHE A 89 -0.95 9.09 3.73
CA PHE A 89 0.37 9.68 3.55
C PHE A 89 1.43 8.79 4.23
N PHE A 90 2.52 8.49 3.50
CA PHE A 90 3.44 7.44 3.92
C PHE A 90 4.10 7.71 5.28
N SER A 91 4.51 8.95 5.56
CA SER A 91 5.16 9.29 6.83
C SER A 91 4.25 9.09 8.05
N GLU A 92 2.93 9.23 7.89
CA GLU A 92 1.97 8.97 8.98
C GLU A 92 1.81 7.48 9.26
N ILE A 93 1.88 6.66 8.19
CA ILE A 93 1.53 5.25 8.27
C ILE A 93 2.74 4.33 8.41
N LYS A 94 3.95 4.81 8.09
CA LYS A 94 5.21 4.07 8.21
C LYS A 94 5.36 3.33 9.55
N PRO A 95 5.11 3.94 10.73
CA PRO A 95 5.24 3.22 12.00
C PRO A 95 4.28 2.02 12.12
N LYS A 96 3.09 2.10 11.51
CA LYS A 96 2.12 0.98 11.50
C LYS A 96 2.50 -0.09 10.49
N ILE A 97 3.04 0.29 9.34
CA ILE A 97 3.58 -0.66 8.35
C ILE A 97 4.72 -1.45 8.98
N GLU A 98 5.67 -0.79 9.66
CA GLU A 98 6.88 -1.42 10.22
C GLU A 98 6.57 -2.48 11.29
N ILE A 99 5.48 -2.33 12.04
CA ILE A 99 5.03 -3.33 13.03
C ILE A 99 4.08 -4.38 12.44
N SER A 100 3.67 -4.24 11.18
CA SER A 100 2.71 -5.16 10.58
C SER A 100 3.34 -6.55 10.33
N PRO A 101 2.60 -7.65 10.56
CA PRO A 101 3.09 -9.00 10.29
C PRO A 101 3.56 -9.19 8.84
N LEU A 102 2.84 -8.60 7.88
CA LEU A 102 3.19 -8.66 6.47
C LEU A 102 4.54 -7.99 6.20
N PHE A 103 4.77 -6.79 6.73
CA PHE A 103 6.07 -6.12 6.55
C PHE A 103 7.21 -6.90 7.21
N GLN A 104 7.01 -7.43 8.42
CA GLN A 104 8.03 -8.22 9.12
C GLN A 104 8.42 -9.48 8.33
N LEU A 105 7.49 -10.08 7.60
CA LEU A 105 7.76 -11.20 6.69
C LEU A 105 8.48 -10.75 5.42
N LEU A 106 8.06 -9.64 4.81
CA LEU A 106 8.62 -9.13 3.55
C LEU A 106 10.00 -8.49 3.72
N ASN A 107 10.29 -7.87 4.86
CA ASN A 107 11.53 -7.15 5.13
C ASN A 107 12.80 -7.99 4.88
N PRO A 108 12.93 -9.22 5.42
CA PRO A 108 14.11 -10.05 5.20
C PRO A 108 14.18 -10.73 3.82
N MET A 109 13.16 -10.62 2.97
CA MET A 109 13.17 -11.28 1.65
C MET A 109 14.25 -10.69 0.73
N PRO A 110 14.96 -11.53 -0.05
CA PRO A 110 15.93 -11.05 -1.04
C PRO A 110 15.21 -10.40 -2.23
N LYS A 111 15.15 -9.06 -2.25
CA LYS A 111 14.42 -8.29 -3.29
C LYS A 111 15.18 -8.14 -4.62
N GLY A 112 16.37 -8.72 -4.73
CA GLY A 112 17.25 -8.55 -5.88
C GLY A 112 18.01 -7.22 -5.85
N GLY A 113 18.03 -6.50 -6.97
CA GLY A 113 18.78 -5.24 -7.13
C GLY A 113 17.92 -3.98 -6.95
N MET A 114 18.55 -2.89 -6.51
CA MET A 114 17.93 -1.57 -6.41
C MET A 114 18.19 -0.80 -7.71
N LEU A 115 17.25 -0.83 -8.65
CA LEU A 115 17.47 -0.36 -10.03
C LEU A 115 17.13 1.12 -10.28
N HIS A 116 16.44 1.77 -9.36
CA HIS A 116 16.08 3.19 -9.47
C HIS A 116 16.37 3.88 -8.14
N ILE A 117 17.50 4.58 -8.07
CA ILE A 117 17.92 5.34 -6.90
C ILE A 117 18.60 6.65 -7.29
N HIS A 118 18.43 7.64 -6.42
CA HIS A 118 19.28 8.81 -6.37
C HIS A 118 20.23 8.64 -5.20
N VAL A 119 21.53 8.51 -5.45
CA VAL A 119 22.55 8.14 -4.45
C VAL A 119 22.57 9.03 -3.20
N PHE A 120 22.17 10.30 -3.34
CA PHE A 120 22.11 11.24 -2.22
C PHE A 120 20.88 11.07 -1.32
N ALA A 121 19.89 10.27 -1.74
CA ALA A 121 18.61 10.06 -1.02
C ALA A 121 18.43 8.62 -0.50
N THR A 122 19.47 7.78 -0.54
CA THR A 122 19.38 6.36 -0.15
C THR A 122 19.82 6.07 1.29
N GLY A 123 20.45 7.03 1.97
CA GLY A 123 20.99 6.85 3.31
C GLY A 123 20.01 7.21 4.43
N ASP A 124 20.32 6.79 5.66
CA ASP A 124 19.64 7.27 6.86
C ASP A 124 20.07 8.72 7.15
N ALA A 125 19.14 9.65 6.95
CA ALA A 125 19.37 11.07 7.17
C ALA A 125 19.73 11.38 8.63
N THR A 126 19.08 10.73 9.61
CA THR A 126 19.40 10.91 11.03
C THR A 126 20.84 10.51 11.29
N ARG A 127 21.24 9.34 10.80
CA ARG A 127 22.60 8.85 10.97
C ARG A 127 23.63 9.77 10.31
N LEU A 128 23.33 10.29 9.12
CA LEU A 128 24.19 11.25 8.43
C LEU A 128 24.42 12.51 9.27
N ILE A 129 23.35 13.10 9.79
CA ILE A 129 23.43 14.33 10.60
C ILE A 129 24.12 14.08 11.94
N GLU A 130 23.88 12.94 12.59
CA GLU A 130 24.63 12.52 13.78
C GLU A 130 26.14 12.49 13.51
N ILE A 131 26.56 11.79 12.45
CA ILE A 131 27.97 11.69 12.07
C ILE A 131 28.54 13.07 11.78
N ALA A 132 27.86 13.87 10.95
CA ALA A 132 28.26 15.22 10.58
C ALA A 132 28.48 16.11 11.82
N SER A 133 27.62 15.97 12.83
CA SER A 133 27.66 16.72 14.09
C SER A 133 28.75 16.27 15.07
N THR A 134 29.48 15.18 14.78
CA THR A 134 30.65 14.77 15.59
C THR A 134 31.95 15.44 15.16
N TYR A 135 32.02 15.97 13.94
CA TYR A 135 33.22 16.61 13.39
C TYR A 135 33.21 18.12 13.68
N LYS A 136 34.34 18.64 14.16
CA LYS A 136 34.52 20.06 14.51
C LYS A 136 34.47 20.99 13.30
N ASP A 137 34.85 20.47 12.14
CA ASP A 137 34.98 21.20 10.89
C ASP A 137 33.70 21.16 10.04
N THR A 138 32.59 20.64 10.60
CA THR A 138 31.29 20.63 9.92
C THR A 138 30.46 21.82 10.37
N TYR A 139 29.91 22.54 9.40
CA TYR A 139 29.10 23.72 9.62
C TYR A 139 27.79 23.67 8.85
N ILE A 140 26.79 24.38 9.38
CA ILE A 140 25.46 24.53 8.79
C ILE A 140 25.04 26.00 8.71
N TYR A 141 24.35 26.37 7.64
CA TYR A 141 23.75 27.68 7.48
C TYR A 141 22.28 27.66 7.90
N LEU A 142 21.90 28.44 8.90
CA LEU A 142 20.53 28.41 9.48
C LEU A 142 19.74 29.73 9.32
N ARG A 143 20.35 30.76 8.72
CA ARG A 143 19.70 32.07 8.55
C ARG A 143 18.69 32.03 7.39
N ASP A 144 17.55 32.70 7.57
CA ASP A 144 16.56 32.91 6.52
C ASP A 144 16.90 34.14 5.67
N GLY A 145 16.52 34.14 4.39
CA GLY A 145 16.59 35.31 3.50
C GLY A 145 18.00 35.75 3.06
N GLY A 146 19.02 34.92 3.29
CA GLY A 146 20.38 35.14 2.76
C GLY A 146 20.54 34.68 1.31
N SER A 147 21.70 34.96 0.72
CA SER A 147 22.10 34.39 -0.59
C SER A 147 22.45 32.90 -0.51
N THR A 148 22.63 32.38 0.70
CA THR A 148 22.94 30.97 0.98
C THR A 148 21.66 30.25 1.39
N LEU A 149 21.48 29.03 0.89
CA LEU A 149 20.32 28.20 1.20
C LEU A 149 20.34 27.79 2.68
N LYS A 150 19.22 27.96 3.37
CA LYS A 150 19.03 27.45 4.73
C LYS A 150 19.09 25.92 4.73
N GLY A 151 19.83 25.37 5.70
CA GLY A 151 20.12 23.94 5.76
C GLY A 151 21.34 23.52 4.95
N MET A 152 21.99 24.43 4.22
CA MET A 152 23.24 24.12 3.53
C MET A 152 24.31 23.74 4.55
N MET A 153 24.90 22.57 4.36
CA MET A 153 25.99 22.04 5.17
C MET A 153 27.29 22.07 4.38
N GLY A 154 28.41 22.26 5.07
CA GLY A 154 29.73 22.23 4.47
C GLY A 154 30.80 21.80 5.46
N TYR A 155 31.90 21.30 4.90
CA TYR A 155 33.12 21.00 5.64
C TYR A 155 34.12 22.10 5.34
N TYR A 156 34.57 22.81 6.38
CA TYR A 156 35.46 23.96 6.24
C TYR A 156 36.59 23.88 7.27
N PRO A 157 37.84 24.21 6.89
CA PRO A 157 38.87 24.57 7.85
C PRO A 157 38.41 25.72 8.76
N ALA A 158 38.87 25.74 10.01
CA ALA A 158 38.42 26.71 11.01
C ALA A 158 38.67 28.18 10.61
N ASP A 159 39.65 28.43 9.75
CA ASP A 159 40.03 29.74 9.22
C ASP A 159 39.33 30.12 7.90
N GLU A 160 38.58 29.19 7.29
CA GLU A 160 37.91 29.37 6.00
C GLU A 160 36.38 29.25 6.07
N VAL A 161 35.81 29.35 7.28
CA VAL A 161 34.35 29.24 7.49
C VAL A 161 33.63 30.44 6.85
N PRO A 162 32.72 30.23 5.88
CA PRO A 162 32.00 31.32 5.25
C PRO A 162 31.07 32.05 6.24
N GLU A 163 30.77 33.32 5.95
CA GLU A 163 29.95 34.14 6.84
C GLU A 163 28.55 33.52 7.07
N GLY A 164 28.16 33.41 8.34
CA GLY A 164 26.83 32.95 8.75
C GLY A 164 26.68 31.44 8.94
N PHE A 165 27.71 30.65 8.59
CA PHE A 165 27.79 29.24 8.95
C PHE A 165 28.07 29.07 10.45
N GLN A 166 27.45 28.07 11.07
CA GLN A 166 27.56 27.75 12.49
C GLN A 166 28.07 26.32 12.67
N SER A 167 28.92 26.09 13.68
CA SER A 167 29.49 24.76 13.93
C SER A 167 28.39 23.78 14.36
N MET A 168 28.22 22.69 13.60
CA MET A 168 27.28 21.63 13.96
C MET A 168 27.70 20.92 15.25
N PHE A 169 29.01 20.81 15.50
CA PHE A 169 29.55 20.19 16.70
C PHE A 169 29.19 20.94 17.99
N GLU A 170 29.25 22.27 17.98
CA GLU A 170 28.85 23.05 19.15
C GLU A 170 27.33 23.11 19.29
N LEU A 171 26.58 23.30 18.18
CA LEU A 171 25.11 23.30 18.20
C LEU A 171 24.52 22.00 18.76
N ASN A 172 25.12 20.85 18.42
CA ASN A 172 24.67 19.56 18.92
C ASN A 172 24.89 19.36 20.42
N LYS A 173 25.86 20.05 21.02
CA LYS A 173 26.04 20.04 22.49
C LYS A 173 25.06 20.97 23.20
N GLU A 174 24.74 22.09 22.58
CA GLU A 174 23.89 23.12 23.15
C GLU A 174 22.41 22.75 23.08
N ASP A 175 21.96 22.14 21.99
CA ASP A 175 20.57 21.79 21.75
C ASP A 175 20.38 20.28 21.52
N PRO A 176 19.81 19.54 22.50
CA PRO A 176 19.52 18.12 22.36
C PRO A 176 18.57 17.77 21.19
N LEU A 177 17.81 18.75 20.68
CA LEU A 177 16.89 18.58 19.55
C LEU A 177 17.51 19.01 18.21
N PHE A 178 18.77 19.45 18.20
CA PHE A 178 19.44 19.93 16.99
C PHE A 178 19.36 18.93 15.83
N ILE A 179 19.75 17.67 16.09
CA ILE A 179 19.71 16.60 15.08
C ILE A 179 18.32 16.45 14.47
N SER A 180 17.28 16.34 15.30
CA SER A 180 15.89 16.18 14.82
C SER A 180 15.42 17.37 13.98
N LYS A 181 15.77 18.61 14.36
CA LYS A 181 15.40 19.81 13.60
C LYS A 181 16.07 19.84 12.23
N VAL A 182 17.33 19.45 12.14
CA VAL A 182 18.05 19.39 10.86
C VAL A 182 17.48 18.27 9.98
N VAL A 183 17.21 17.10 10.55
CA VAL A 183 16.59 15.97 9.81
C VAL A 183 15.22 16.36 9.25
N GLU A 184 14.37 17.04 10.03
CA GLU A 184 13.07 17.53 9.58
C GLU A 184 13.19 18.57 8.44
N MET A 185 14.27 19.35 8.43
CA MET A 185 14.57 20.30 7.36
C MET A 185 14.95 19.62 6.05
N ILE A 186 15.72 18.52 6.11
CA ILE A 186 16.25 17.83 4.90
C ILE A 186 15.42 16.62 4.46
N THR A 187 14.28 16.35 5.12
CA THR A 187 13.38 15.24 4.77
C THR A 187 11.96 15.73 4.54
N ILE A 188 11.18 14.93 3.81
CA ILE A 188 9.74 15.16 3.65
C ILE A 188 9.02 14.43 4.80
N THR A 189 8.27 15.20 5.55
CA THR A 189 7.52 14.79 6.74
C THR A 189 6.02 15.02 6.52
N THR A 190 5.21 14.62 7.49
CA THR A 190 3.76 14.86 7.46
C THR A 190 3.42 16.34 7.41
N ALA A 191 4.24 17.21 8.02
CA ALA A 191 4.01 18.65 8.00
C ALA A 191 4.04 19.22 6.58
N ASP A 192 4.75 18.57 5.67
CA ASP A 192 4.93 19.03 4.29
C ASP A 192 3.78 18.63 3.36
N ALA A 193 2.91 17.71 3.80
CA ALA A 193 1.73 17.31 3.05
C ALA A 193 0.74 18.47 2.84
N ALA A 194 0.85 19.53 3.64
CA ALA A 194 0.04 20.74 3.54
C ALA A 194 0.65 21.82 2.61
N LEU A 195 1.83 21.61 2.03
CA LEU A 195 2.44 22.56 1.11
C LEU A 195 1.73 22.56 -0.25
N ASP A 196 1.51 23.76 -0.79
CA ASP A 196 0.94 23.93 -2.14
C ASP A 196 1.85 23.33 -3.23
N ASN A 197 3.17 23.35 -3.01
CA ASN A 197 4.16 22.72 -3.87
C ASN A 197 5.27 22.06 -3.05
N THR A 198 5.29 20.72 -3.02
CA THR A 198 6.31 19.94 -2.32
C THR A 198 7.66 19.90 -3.04
N TRP A 199 7.71 20.31 -4.33
CA TRP A 199 8.96 20.37 -5.09
C TRP A 199 9.83 21.59 -4.76
N ASP A 200 9.23 22.62 -4.14
CA ASP A 200 9.95 23.85 -3.75
C ASP A 200 10.47 23.78 -2.31
N LYS A 201 10.21 22.67 -1.60
CA LYS A 201 10.83 22.35 -0.31
C LYS A 201 12.25 21.83 -0.52
#